data_AF-A0A7S1TN05-F1
#
_entry.id   AF-A0A7S1TN05-F1
#
_cell.length_a   1.000
_cell.length_b   1.000
_cell.length_c   1.000
_cell.angle_alpha   90.00
_cell.angle_beta   90.00
_cell.angle_gamma   90.00
#
_symmetry.space_group_name_H-M   'P 1'
#
loop_
_entity.id
_entity.type
_entity.pdbx_description
1 polymer ?
#
loop_
_entity_poly.entity_id
_entity_poly.type
_entity_poly.pdbx_seq_one_letter_code
_entity_poly.pdbx_strand_id
1 'polypeptide(L)'
;KSNNCSNAWCFENYVQSRSLKRAEDIRKQLITIMDRYKLDIVSCGRKNYISVRKAIVSGFFMHAAKKDPQEGYRTLVEGQPVYIHPSSSLFHLQPEWVIYHEAVQ
;
A
#
# COMPACT_ATOMS: atom_id res chain seq x y z
N LYS A 1 20.49 -6.63 4.21
CA LYS A 1 20.52 -8.10 4.44
C LYS A 1 19.07 -8.59 4.51
N SER A 2 18.74 -9.73 3.92
CA SER A 2 17.43 -10.36 4.11
C SER A 2 17.40 -10.94 5.53
N ASN A 3 16.48 -10.48 6.38
CA ASN A 3 16.41 -10.92 7.78
C ASN A 3 15.47 -12.13 7.96
N ASN A 4 15.04 -12.79 6.87
CA ASN A 4 14.24 -14.04 6.86
C ASN A 4 13.08 -14.07 7.88
N CYS A 5 12.35 -12.96 8.02
CA CYS A 5 11.27 -12.81 9.01
C CYS A 5 11.73 -13.09 10.46
N SER A 6 12.98 -12.75 10.81
CA SER A 6 13.58 -12.98 12.13
C SER A 6 12.76 -12.30 13.23
N ASN A 7 12.41 -13.08 14.25
CA ASN A 7 11.68 -12.58 15.43
C ASN A 7 12.46 -11.48 16.16
N ALA A 8 13.78 -11.62 16.27
CA ALA A 8 14.62 -10.62 16.94
C ALA A 8 14.58 -9.28 16.20
N TRP A 9 14.73 -9.30 14.87
CA TRP A 9 14.64 -8.08 14.06
C TRP A 9 13.25 -7.46 14.12
N CYS A 10 12.19 -8.27 14.05
CA CYS A 10 10.81 -7.80 14.19
C CYS A 10 10.59 -7.12 15.54
N PHE A 11 11.10 -7.70 16.63
CA PHE A 11 11.01 -7.11 17.97
C PHE A 11 11.75 -5.77 18.06
N GLU A 12 13.00 -5.71 17.59
CA GLU A 12 13.82 -4.49 17.59
C GLU A 12 13.23 -3.35 16.74
N ASN A 13 12.44 -3.68 15.71
CA ASN A 13 11.86 -2.71 14.77
C ASN A 13 10.36 -2.49 15.00
N TYR A 14 9.80 -2.97 16.11
CA TYR A 14 8.37 -2.83 16.44
C TYR A 14 7.42 -3.39 15.36
N VAL A 15 7.86 -4.41 14.64
CA VAL A 15 7.08 -5.12 13.62
C VAL A 15 6.47 -6.38 14.22
N GLN A 16 5.17 -6.60 13.97
CA GLN A 16 4.50 -7.82 14.42
C GLN A 16 4.95 -9.04 13.58
N SER A 17 5.78 -9.90 14.18
CA SER A 17 6.30 -11.10 13.50
C SER A 17 5.20 -12.00 12.91
N ARG A 18 4.09 -12.20 13.65
CA ARG A 18 2.96 -13.01 13.19
C ARG A 18 2.34 -12.47 11.90
N SER A 19 2.16 -11.15 11.82
CA SER A 19 1.59 -10.47 10.66
C SER A 19 2.52 -10.57 9.45
N LEU A 20 3.84 -10.43 9.66
CA LEU A 20 4.84 -10.61 8.62
C LEU A 20 4.88 -12.05 8.09
N LYS A 21 4.79 -13.04 8.99
CA LYS A 21 4.74 -14.45 8.60
C LYS A 21 3.50 -14.77 7.77
N ARG A 22 2.34 -14.27 8.19
CA ARG A 22 1.10 -14.40 7.43
C ARG A 22 1.22 -13.79 6.02
N ALA A 23 1.86 -12.63 5.89
CA ALA A 23 2.09 -11.99 4.59
C ALA A 23 3.01 -12.85 3.69
N GLU A 24 4.04 -13.48 4.25
CA GLU A 24 4.91 -14.42 3.52
C GLU A 24 4.14 -15.63 2.98
N ASP A 25 3.28 -16.22 3.81
CA ASP A 25 2.49 -17.39 3.44
C ASP A 25 1.43 -17.05 2.37
N ILE A 26 0.75 -15.90 2.49
CA ILE A 26 -0.18 -15.40 1.46
C ILE A 26 0.56 -15.18 0.14
N ARG A 27 1.76 -14.58 0.17
CA ARG A 27 2.57 -14.38 -1.03
C ARG A 27 2.92 -15.72 -1.71
N LYS A 28 3.27 -16.75 -0.95
CA LYS A 28 3.54 -18.10 -1.51
C LYS A 28 2.30 -18.66 -2.20
N GLN A 29 1.13 -18.53 -1.58
CA GLN A 29 -0.14 -18.98 -2.17
C GLN A 29 -0.43 -18.25 -3.49
N LEU A 30 -0.26 -16.92 -3.53
CA LEU A 30 -0.46 -16.13 -4.74
C LEU A 30 0.47 -16.57 -5.87
N ILE A 31 1.75 -16.85 -5.58
CA ILE A 31 2.71 -17.35 -6.58
C ILE A 31 2.28 -18.69 -7.16
N THR A 32 1.82 -19.61 -6.33
CA THR A 32 1.30 -20.91 -6.80
C THR A 32 0.09 -20.74 -7.72
N ILE A 33 -0.80 -19.78 -7.41
CA ILE A 33 -1.94 -19.44 -8.26
C ILE A 33 -1.47 -18.85 -9.60
N MET A 34 -0.53 -17.90 -9.58
CA MET A 34 0.01 -17.30 -10.79
C MET A 34 0.65 -18.34 -11.72
N ASP A 35 1.46 -19.27 -11.18
CA ASP A 35 2.07 -20.35 -11.96
C ASP A 35 1.03 -21.31 -12.57
N ARG A 36 -0.03 -21.63 -11.81
CA ARG A 36 -1.16 -22.43 -12.31
C ARG A 36 -1.81 -21.79 -13.53
N TYR A 37 -2.00 -20.47 -13.51
CA TYR A 37 -2.63 -19.70 -14.60
C TYR A 37 -1.63 -19.14 -15.62
N LYS A 38 -0.35 -19.54 -15.55
CA LYS A 38 0.70 -19.09 -16.47
C LYS A 38 0.84 -17.56 -16.55
N LEU A 39 0.72 -16.91 -15.40
CA LEU A 39 0.99 -15.48 -15.24
C LEU A 39 2.45 -15.29 -14.83
N ASP A 40 3.22 -14.61 -15.68
CA ASP A 40 4.63 -14.36 -15.43
C ASP A 40 4.86 -13.44 -14.22
N ILE A 41 5.82 -13.83 -13.38
CA ILE A 41 6.26 -13.01 -12.24
C ILE A 41 7.39 -12.12 -12.73
N VAL A 42 7.04 -10.90 -13.12
CA VAL A 42 7.98 -9.88 -13.60
C VAL A 42 8.22 -8.79 -12.56
N SER A 43 9.40 -8.17 -12.61
CA SER A 43 9.75 -7.03 -11.77
C SER A 43 10.04 -5.81 -12.63
N CYS A 44 9.56 -4.63 -12.22
CA CYS A 44 9.93 -3.35 -12.83
C CYS A 44 11.29 -2.81 -12.33
N GLY A 45 12.04 -3.59 -11.55
CA GLY A 45 13.32 -3.20 -10.96
C GLY A 45 13.18 -2.39 -9.67
N ARG A 46 14.28 -2.19 -8.95
CA ARG A 46 14.27 -1.61 -7.58
C ARG A 46 13.95 -0.13 -7.48
N LYS A 47 14.13 0.63 -8.57
CA LYS A 47 14.02 2.11 -8.57
C LYS A 47 12.80 2.63 -9.34
N ASN A 48 12.04 1.76 -10.01
CA ASN A 48 10.90 2.17 -10.82
C ASN A 48 9.61 2.23 -10.00
N TYR A 49 9.51 3.23 -9.12
CA TYR A 49 8.32 3.46 -8.31
C TYR A 49 7.11 3.95 -9.11
N ILE A 50 7.29 4.37 -10.37
CA ILE A 50 6.21 4.83 -11.24
C ILE A 50 5.33 3.64 -11.64
N SER A 51 5.94 2.53 -12.03
CA SER A 51 5.19 1.32 -12.45
C SER A 51 4.40 0.72 -11.28
N VAL A 52 4.98 0.71 -10.07
CA VAL A 52 4.29 0.28 -8.84
C VAL A 52 3.10 1.18 -8.54
N ARG A 53 3.27 2.51 -8.62
CA ARG A 53 2.17 3.47 -8.43
C ARG A 53 1.05 3.28 -9.45
N LYS A 54 1.39 3.08 -10.74
CA LYS A 54 0.39 2.82 -11.79
C LYS A 54 -0.41 1.54 -11.53
N ALA A 55 0.26 0.47 -11.10
CA ALA A 55 -0.42 -0.79 -10.75
C ALA A 55 -1.40 -0.60 -9.58
N ILE A 56 -0.99 0.10 -8.52
CA ILE A 56 -1.87 0.42 -7.39
C ILE A 56 -3.07 1.24 -7.86
N VAL A 57 -2.83 2.31 -8.63
CA VAL A 57 -3.89 3.17 -9.18
C VAL A 57 -4.87 2.35 -10.05
N SER A 58 -4.40 1.42 -10.89
CA SER A 58 -5.30 0.62 -11.72
C SER A 58 -6.30 -0.24 -10.93
N GLY A 59 -5.93 -0.68 -9.72
CA GLY A 59 -6.83 -1.44 -8.84
C GLY A 59 -7.66 -0.56 -7.89
N PHE A 60 -7.10 0.57 -7.47
CA PHE A 60 -7.68 1.46 -6.44
C PHE A 60 -8.17 2.80 -7.00
N PHE A 61 -8.41 2.94 -8.30
CA PHE A 61 -8.75 4.23 -8.91
C PHE A 61 -10.01 4.89 -8.32
N MET A 62 -10.96 4.10 -7.80
CA MET A 62 -12.15 4.60 -7.10
C MET A 62 -11.83 5.10 -5.68
N HIS A 63 -10.76 4.60 -5.07
CA HIS A 63 -10.26 5.04 -3.77
C HIS A 63 -9.21 6.14 -3.91
N ALA A 64 -9.58 7.19 -4.63
CA ALA A 64 -8.74 8.35 -4.87
C ALA A 64 -9.33 9.58 -4.18
N ALA A 65 -8.46 10.42 -3.62
CA ALA A 65 -8.84 11.70 -3.05
C ALA A 65 -7.89 12.80 -3.52
N LYS A 66 -8.43 14.00 -3.69
CA LYS A 66 -7.70 15.20 -4.08
C LYS A 66 -7.70 16.19 -2.92
N LYS A 67 -6.57 16.89 -2.74
CA LYS A 67 -6.48 17.98 -1.78
C LYS A 67 -7.53 19.04 -2.10
N ASP A 68 -8.29 19.43 -1.07
CA ASP A 68 -9.28 20.49 -1.19
C ASP A 68 -8.60 21.86 -1.03
N PRO A 69 -8.97 22.90 -1.80
CA PRO A 69 -8.41 24.24 -1.66
C PRO A 69 -8.66 24.90 -0.30
N GLN A 70 -9.74 24.52 0.39
CA GLN A 70 -10.07 25.04 1.71
C GLN A 70 -9.35 24.26 2.80
N GLU A 71 -9.67 22.97 2.93
CA GLU A 71 -9.13 22.13 3.99
C GLU A 71 -9.24 20.64 3.68
N GLY A 72 -8.19 19.88 4.02
CA GLY A 72 -8.22 18.42 3.93
C GLY A 72 -8.24 17.92 2.48
N TYR A 73 -9.01 16.87 2.24
CA TYR A 73 -9.15 16.20 0.95
C TYR A 73 -10.61 15.91 0.67
N ARG A 74 -10.94 15.70 -0.62
CA ARG A 74 -12.22 15.14 -1.05
C ARG A 74 -12.04 13.87 -1.83
N THR A 75 -12.83 12.86 -1.51
CA THR A 75 -12.89 11.63 -2.31
C THR A 75 -13.41 11.94 -3.72
N LEU A 76 -12.85 11.30 -4.75
CA LEU A 76 -13.24 11.57 -6.14
C LEU A 76 -14.60 11.01 -6.50
N VAL A 77 -15.02 9.91 -5.87
CA VAL A 77 -16.28 9.23 -6.20
C VAL A 77 -17.46 9.92 -5.53
N GLU A 78 -17.35 10.23 -4.23
CA GLU A 78 -18.49 10.71 -3.42
C GLU A 78 -18.36 12.18 -3.01
N GLY A 79 -17.21 12.81 -3.22
CA GLY A 79 -16.95 14.18 -2.79
C GLY A 79 -16.88 14.37 -1.27
N GLN A 80 -16.78 13.26 -0.52
CA GLN A 80 -16.75 13.27 0.93
C GLN A 80 -15.49 13.95 1.46
N PRO A 81 -15.60 14.85 2.45
CA PRO A 81 -14.45 15.44 3.10
C PRO A 81 -13.73 14.38 3.95
N VAL A 82 -12.42 14.23 3.73
CA VAL A 82 -11.57 13.27 4.43
C VAL A 82 -10.21 13.86 4.75
N TYR A 83 -9.52 13.25 5.72
CA TYR A 83 -8.20 13.69 6.18
C TYR A 83 -7.22 12.53 6.17
N ILE A 84 -5.94 12.83 5.96
CA ILE A 84 -4.89 11.82 6.12
C ILE A 84 -4.80 11.46 7.60
N HIS A 85 -4.91 10.18 7.92
CA HIS A 85 -4.82 9.71 9.30
C HIS A 85 -3.39 9.94 9.86
N PRO A 86 -3.22 10.33 11.14
CA PRO A 86 -1.92 10.64 11.74
C PRO A 86 -0.89 9.50 11.72
N SER A 87 -1.34 8.24 11.65
CA SER A 87 -0.44 7.08 11.53
C SER A 87 0.17 6.92 10.13
N SER A 88 -0.33 7.66 9.14
CA SER A 88 0.18 7.60 7.77
C SER A 88 1.53 8.31 7.66
N SER A 89 2.44 7.71 6.92
CA SER A 89 3.71 8.35 6.51
C SER A 89 3.52 9.65 5.72
N LEU A 90 2.32 9.89 5.17
CA LEU A 90 1.98 11.08 4.37
C LEU A 90 1.39 12.23 5.18
N PHE A 91 1.14 12.06 6.49
CA PHE A 91 0.42 13.05 7.31
C PHE A 91 1.01 14.46 7.21
N HIS A 92 2.34 14.57 7.18
CA HIS A 92 3.05 15.85 7.12
C HIS A 92 3.43 16.30 5.70
N LEU A 93 3.28 15.44 4.68
CA LEU A 93 3.70 15.74 3.30
C LEU A 93 2.61 16.43 2.49
N GLN A 94 1.34 16.17 2.83
CA GLN A 94 0.14 16.75 2.21
C GLN A 94 0.18 16.86 0.65
N PRO A 95 0.40 15.75 -0.07
CA PRO A 95 0.47 15.76 -1.53
C PRO A 95 -0.88 16.12 -2.19
N GLU A 96 -0.86 16.65 -3.41
CA GLU A 96 -2.07 17.06 -4.14
C GLU A 96 -3.08 15.91 -4.37
N TRP A 97 -2.57 14.70 -4.61
CA TRP A 97 -3.35 13.51 -4.91
C TRP A 97 -2.92 12.35 -4.04
N VAL A 98 -3.90 11.61 -3.53
CA VAL A 98 -3.67 10.39 -2.75
C VAL A 98 -4.57 9.26 -3.24
N ILE A 99 -4.03 8.05 -3.16
CA ILE A 99 -4.82 6.82 -3.22
C ILE A 99 -4.87 6.27 -1.79
N TYR A 100 -6.05 5.85 -1.35
CA TYR A 100 -6.26 5.29 -0.02
C TYR A 100 -6.67 3.82 -0.10
N HIS A 101 -6.39 3.07 0.97
CA HIS A 101 -6.82 1.68 1.10
C HIS A 101 -8.16 1.58 1.84
N GLU A 102 -8.35 2.42 2.86
CA GLU A 102 -9.49 2.40 3.77
C GLU A 102 -9.83 3.84 4.16
N ALA A 103 -11.13 4.11 4.37
CA ALA A 103 -11.64 5.31 4.99
C ALA A 103 -12.22 4.93 6.36
N VAL A 104 -11.69 5.54 7.42
CA VAL A 104 -12.10 5.25 8.81
C VAL A 104 -13.03 6.37 9.29
N GLN A 105 -14.11 5.99 9.99
CA GLN A 105 -15.06 6.91 10.62
C GLN A 105 -14.77 7.05 12.12
#